data_AF-A0A7C3YPF7-F1
#
_entry.id   AF-A0A7C3YPF7-F1
#
_cell.length_a   1.000
_cell.length_b   1.000
_cell.length_c   1.000
_cell.angle_alpha   90.00
_cell.angle_beta   90.00
_cell.angle_gamma   90.00
#
_symmetry.space_group_name_H-M   'P 1'
#
loop_
_entity.id
_entity.type
_entity.pdbx_description
1 polymer ?
#
loop_
_entity_poly.entity_id
_entity_poly.type
_entity_poly.pdbx_seq_one_letter_code
_entity_poly.pdbx_strand_id
1 'polypeptide(L)'
;MAVGRFQVMAILQAARAFCLGMKMEEAKSWGLNRAIFYAAAKKGFIRPKPGPPKPPRLKVPKEVNLEAVKKSYHIHNLGDEMAYAVEIKGKKLFTIGDTIQTPEDFDRQVASRFGRHFGKAWQEAVKICQNYDKGVLLSQRYFYETVYKPRRDELAKKWSEL
;
A
#
# COMPACT_ATOMS: atom_id res chain seq x y z
N MET A 1 1.75 1.26 21.40
CA MET A 1 0.58 1.76 20.64
C MET A 1 -0.06 0.57 19.97
N ALA A 2 -1.40 0.43 20.01
CA ALA A 2 -2.06 -0.73 19.42
C ALA A 2 -1.97 -0.73 17.88
N VAL A 3 -1.71 -1.91 17.30
CA VAL A 3 -1.75 -2.19 15.87
C VAL A 3 -3.21 -2.42 15.47
N GLY A 4 -3.67 -1.75 14.41
CA GLY A 4 -5.03 -1.90 13.90
C GLY A 4 -5.11 -2.63 12.56
N ARG A 5 -6.34 -2.92 12.12
CA ARG A 5 -6.64 -3.52 10.80
C ARG A 5 -6.00 -2.76 9.64
N PHE A 6 -5.86 -1.43 9.75
CA PHE A 6 -5.20 -0.60 8.75
C PHE A 6 -3.73 -0.97 8.60
N GLN A 7 -2.99 -1.06 9.70
CA GLN A 7 -1.58 -1.48 9.68
C GLN A 7 -1.43 -2.91 9.16
N VAL A 8 -2.35 -3.81 9.55
CA VAL A 8 -2.36 -5.19 9.03
C VAL A 8 -2.56 -5.23 7.52
N MET A 9 -3.53 -4.47 7.01
CA MET A 9 -3.75 -4.34 5.56
C MET A 9 -2.51 -3.80 4.85
N ALA A 10 -1.89 -2.74 5.38
CA ALA A 10 -0.73 -2.10 4.77
C ALA A 10 0.47 -3.05 4.68
N ILE A 11 0.79 -3.76 5.78
CA ILE A 11 1.91 -4.72 5.80
C ILE A 11 1.63 -5.89 4.86
N LEU A 12 0.44 -6.49 4.90
CA LEU A 12 0.14 -7.64 4.04
C LEU A 12 0.14 -7.26 2.56
N GLN A 13 -0.37 -6.08 2.18
CA GLN A 13 -0.31 -5.61 0.79
C GLN A 13 1.12 -5.29 0.35
N ALA A 14 1.96 -4.74 1.23
CA ALA A 14 3.38 -4.55 0.94
C ALA A 14 4.10 -5.90 0.79
N ALA A 15 3.85 -6.86 1.68
CA ALA A 15 4.42 -8.19 1.60
C ALA A 15 4.00 -8.92 0.31
N ARG A 16 2.72 -8.80 -0.09
CA ARG A 16 2.18 -9.30 -1.36
C ARG A 16 2.96 -8.72 -2.55
N ALA A 17 3.09 -7.41 -2.63
CA ALA A 17 3.80 -6.74 -3.73
C ALA A 17 5.29 -7.17 -3.77
N PHE A 18 5.92 -7.25 -2.61
CA PHE A 18 7.30 -7.73 -2.48
C PHE A 18 7.46 -9.18 -2.98
N CYS A 19 6.56 -10.08 -2.58
CA CYS A 19 6.57 -11.48 -3.05
C CYS A 19 6.32 -11.60 -4.56
N LEU A 20 5.65 -10.61 -5.17
CA LEU A 20 5.42 -10.53 -6.61
C LEU A 20 6.55 -9.82 -7.37
N GLY A 21 7.68 -9.53 -6.73
CA GLY A 21 8.91 -9.03 -7.37
C GLY A 21 9.12 -7.53 -7.26
N MET A 22 8.28 -6.81 -6.50
CA MET A 22 8.45 -5.39 -6.28
C MET A 22 9.59 -5.12 -5.28
N LYS A 23 10.39 -4.05 -5.50
CA LYS A 23 11.44 -3.65 -4.54
C LYS A 23 10.80 -3.22 -3.23
N MET A 24 11.53 -3.35 -2.11
CA MET A 24 11.02 -3.05 -0.76
C MET A 24 10.35 -1.66 -0.65
N GLU A 25 10.97 -0.63 -1.22
CA GLU A 25 10.44 0.72 -1.16
C GLU A 25 9.13 0.89 -1.94
N GLU A 26 9.10 0.36 -3.16
CA GLU A 26 7.90 0.36 -4.01
C GLU A 26 6.79 -0.44 -3.35
N ALA A 27 7.13 -1.56 -2.71
CA ALA A 27 6.20 -2.42 -1.98
C ALA A 27 5.59 -1.71 -0.77
N LYS A 28 6.38 -0.96 0.02
CA LYS A 28 5.87 -0.10 1.10
C LYS A 28 4.89 0.95 0.56
N SER A 29 5.28 1.61 -0.54
CA SER A 29 4.42 2.59 -1.21
C SER A 29 3.08 1.97 -1.65
N TRP A 30 3.13 0.79 -2.27
CA TRP A 30 1.94 0.03 -2.67
C TRP A 30 1.07 -0.34 -1.47
N GLY A 31 1.67 -0.91 -0.43
CA GLY A 31 0.96 -1.35 0.76
C GLY A 31 0.20 -0.23 1.46
N LEU A 32 0.85 0.92 1.66
CA LEU A 32 0.19 2.11 2.23
C LEU A 32 -0.95 2.59 1.32
N ASN A 33 -0.69 2.71 0.03
CA ASN A 33 -1.67 3.16 -0.95
C ASN A 33 -2.94 2.29 -0.94
N ARG A 34 -2.78 0.96 -0.94
CA ARG A 34 -3.91 0.02 -0.89
C ARG A 34 -4.65 0.07 0.44
N ALA A 35 -3.96 0.18 1.56
CA ALA A 35 -4.62 0.33 2.86
C ALA A 35 -5.50 1.60 2.92
N ILE A 36 -5.02 2.72 2.37
CA ILE A 36 -5.79 3.97 2.26
C ILE A 36 -6.99 3.77 1.32
N PHE A 37 -6.78 3.15 0.15
CA PHE A 37 -7.84 2.86 -0.80
C PHE A 37 -8.99 2.06 -0.16
N TYR A 38 -8.69 0.96 0.52
CA TYR A 38 -9.70 0.14 1.19
C TYR A 38 -10.39 0.87 2.35
N ALA A 39 -9.65 1.68 3.10
CA ALA A 39 -10.23 2.50 4.17
C ALA A 39 -11.20 3.56 3.61
N ALA A 40 -10.88 4.17 2.48
CA ALA A 40 -11.74 5.13 1.78
C ALA A 40 -12.97 4.44 1.15
N ALA A 41 -12.77 3.31 0.47
CA ALA A 41 -13.84 2.53 -0.16
C ALA A 41 -14.93 2.14 0.84
N LYS A 42 -14.54 1.78 2.07
CA LYS A 42 -15.48 1.43 3.15
C LYS A 42 -16.39 2.60 3.56
N LYS A 43 -15.91 3.85 3.47
CA LYS A 43 -16.68 5.04 3.82
C LYS A 43 -17.60 5.52 2.68
N GLY A 44 -17.56 4.85 1.53
CA GLY A 44 -18.13 5.33 0.28
C GLY A 44 -17.22 6.37 -0.35
N PHE A 45 -16.86 6.18 -1.62
CA PHE A 45 -16.17 7.25 -2.36
C PHE A 45 -17.12 8.44 -2.48
N ILE A 46 -16.68 9.62 -2.04
CA ILE A 46 -17.35 10.87 -2.41
C ILE A 46 -17.30 10.90 -3.94
N ARG A 47 -18.47 10.82 -4.58
CA ARG A 47 -18.58 10.88 -6.03
C ARG A 47 -17.82 12.13 -6.51
N PRO A 48 -16.85 12.00 -7.43
CA PRO A 48 -16.23 13.16 -8.03
C PRO A 48 -17.34 14.06 -8.57
N LYS A 49 -17.29 15.37 -8.26
CA LYS A 49 -18.18 16.32 -8.94
C LYS A 49 -17.92 16.18 -10.45
N PRO A 50 -18.98 16.12 -11.29
CA PRO A 50 -18.81 16.05 -12.74
C PRO A 50 -17.98 17.25 -13.20
N GLY A 51 -16.90 16.97 -13.94
CA GLY A 51 -15.95 17.96 -14.43
C GLY A 51 -14.71 17.28 -15.01
N PRO A 52 -13.93 17.98 -15.86
CA PRO A 52 -12.70 17.43 -16.42
C PRO A 52 -11.75 17.01 -15.28
N PRO A 53 -11.07 15.85 -15.40
CA PRO A 53 -10.12 15.40 -14.39
C PRO A 53 -9.05 16.49 -14.21
N LYS A 54 -9.08 17.15 -13.06
CA LYS A 54 -8.06 18.14 -12.74
C LYS A 54 -6.72 17.40 -12.60
N PRO A 55 -5.62 17.94 -13.13
CA PRO A 55 -4.31 17.35 -12.88
C PRO A 55 -4.12 17.27 -11.36
N PRO A 56 -3.69 16.11 -10.83
CA PRO A 56 -3.55 15.96 -9.40
C PRO A 56 -2.59 17.02 -8.87
N ARG A 57 -2.97 17.68 -7.78
CA ARG A 57 -2.12 18.64 -7.06
C ARG A 57 -1.11 17.86 -6.21
N LEU A 58 -0.26 17.07 -6.88
CA LEU A 58 0.74 16.22 -6.25
C LEU A 58 1.62 17.06 -5.33
N LYS A 59 1.55 16.79 -4.03
CA LYS A 59 2.51 17.32 -3.06
C LYS A 59 3.80 16.53 -3.20
N VAL A 60 4.74 17.06 -3.96
CA VAL A 60 6.11 16.53 -4.06
C VAL A 60 7.07 17.36 -3.22
N PRO A 61 8.16 16.77 -2.70
CA PRO A 61 9.26 17.53 -2.10
C PRO A 61 9.80 18.58 -3.08
N LYS A 62 10.24 19.74 -2.55
CA LYS A 62 10.71 20.89 -3.36
C LYS A 62 11.87 20.53 -4.31
N GLU A 63 12.65 19.51 -3.97
CA GLU A 63 13.81 19.02 -4.73
C GLU A 63 13.44 18.15 -5.95
N VAL A 64 12.16 17.81 -6.11
CA VAL A 64 11.70 16.92 -7.19
C VAL A 64 11.10 17.76 -8.32
N ASN A 65 11.52 17.49 -9.55
CA ASN A 65 10.96 18.13 -10.73
C ASN A 65 9.47 17.75 -10.92
N LEU A 66 8.58 18.66 -10.52
CA LEU A 66 7.11 18.54 -10.61
C LEU A 66 6.62 18.14 -12.02
N GLU A 67 7.23 18.70 -13.07
CA GLU A 67 6.86 18.39 -14.45
C GLU A 67 7.21 16.95 -14.81
N ALA A 68 8.38 16.49 -14.41
CA ALA A 68 8.82 15.11 -14.65
C ALA A 68 7.91 14.10 -13.91
N VAL A 69 7.54 14.40 -12.65
CA VAL A 69 6.60 13.56 -11.89
C VAL A 69 5.25 13.47 -12.60
N LYS A 70 4.70 14.60 -13.04
CA LYS A 70 3.42 14.62 -13.77
C LYS A 70 3.48 13.83 -15.07
N LYS A 71 4.57 13.94 -15.83
CA LYS A 71 4.77 13.19 -17.08
C LYS A 71 4.93 11.68 -16.84
N SER A 72 5.47 11.28 -15.70
CA SER A 72 5.62 9.87 -15.32
C SER A 72 4.33 9.22 -14.79
N TYR A 73 3.23 9.97 -14.72
CA TYR A 73 1.97 9.45 -14.19
C TYR A 73 1.41 8.34 -15.08
N HIS A 74 1.29 7.14 -14.53
CA HIS A 74 0.78 5.98 -15.25
C HIS A 74 -0.07 5.09 -14.36
N ILE A 75 -0.84 4.20 -14.99
CA ILE A 75 -1.56 3.14 -14.30
C ILE A 75 -0.61 1.96 -14.14
N HIS A 76 -0.50 1.44 -12.92
CA HIS A 76 0.21 0.21 -12.63
C HIS A 76 -0.75 -0.85 -12.12
N ASN A 77 -0.59 -2.07 -12.62
CA ASN A 77 -1.40 -3.22 -12.25
C ASN A 77 -0.55 -4.22 -11.48
N LEU A 78 -1.05 -4.65 -10.32
CA LEU A 78 -0.55 -5.81 -9.59
C LEU A 78 -1.60 -6.94 -9.72
N GLY A 79 -1.49 -7.69 -10.82
CA GLY A 79 -2.53 -8.63 -11.22
C GLY A 79 -3.78 -7.90 -11.71
N ASP A 80 -4.93 -8.15 -11.09
CA ASP A 80 -6.21 -7.50 -11.42
C ASP A 80 -6.43 -6.16 -10.68
N GLU A 81 -5.53 -5.77 -9.79
CA GLU A 81 -5.65 -4.53 -9.00
C GLU A 81 -4.86 -3.38 -9.63
N MET A 82 -5.54 -2.27 -9.94
CA MET A 82 -4.91 -1.07 -10.46
C MET A 82 -4.63 -0.01 -9.38
N ALA A 83 -3.52 0.71 -9.53
CA ALA A 83 -3.18 1.92 -8.80
C ALA A 83 -2.49 2.93 -9.70
N TYR A 84 -2.63 4.21 -9.40
CA TYR A 84 -1.86 5.24 -10.06
C TYR A 84 -0.44 5.29 -9.48
N ALA A 85 0.55 5.49 -10.33
CA ALA A 85 1.94 5.54 -9.97
C ALA A 85 2.69 6.66 -10.69
N VAL A 86 3.77 7.10 -10.09
CA VAL A 86 4.73 8.06 -10.63
C VAL A 86 6.14 7.53 -10.41
N GLU A 87 7.08 7.99 -11.22
CA GLU A 87 8.51 7.69 -11.03
C GLU A 87 9.23 8.89 -10.42
N ILE A 88 9.89 8.65 -9.29
CA ILE A 88 10.68 9.66 -8.57
C ILE A 88 12.05 9.08 -8.29
N LYS A 89 13.11 9.70 -8.81
CA LYS A 89 14.51 9.26 -8.63
C LYS A 89 14.71 7.78 -8.98
N GLY A 90 14.07 7.29 -10.06
CA GLY A 90 14.17 5.90 -10.53
C GLY A 90 13.39 4.88 -9.70
N LYS A 91 12.50 5.33 -8.81
CA LYS A 91 11.66 4.49 -7.95
C LYS A 91 10.19 4.71 -8.30
N LYS A 92 9.43 3.62 -8.40
CA LYS A 92 7.99 3.68 -8.62
C LYS A 92 7.25 3.90 -7.30
N LEU A 93 6.53 5.02 -7.19
CA LEU A 93 5.73 5.35 -6.02
C LEU A 93 4.26 5.49 -6.41
N PHE A 94 3.38 5.06 -5.52
CA PHE A 94 1.95 4.99 -5.76
C PHE A 94 1.23 6.22 -5.22
N THR A 95 0.22 6.67 -5.95
CA THR A 95 -0.55 7.87 -5.64
C THR A 95 -2.01 7.54 -5.44
N ILE A 96 -2.66 8.28 -4.54
CA ILE A 96 -4.11 8.23 -4.36
C ILE A 96 -4.61 9.65 -4.06
N GLY A 97 -5.61 10.09 -4.83
CA GLY A 97 -5.97 11.51 -4.89
C GLY A 97 -4.76 12.35 -5.30
N ASP A 98 -4.42 13.35 -4.49
CA ASP A 98 -3.30 14.27 -4.70
C ASP A 98 -2.03 13.91 -3.89
N THR A 99 -2.00 12.72 -3.26
CA THR A 99 -0.94 12.35 -2.32
C THR A 99 -0.13 11.17 -2.84
N ILE A 100 1.18 11.37 -2.97
CA ILE A 100 2.16 10.30 -3.20
C ILE A 100 2.40 9.61 -1.88
N GLN A 101 2.37 8.27 -1.87
CA GLN A 101 2.62 7.47 -0.69
C GLN A 101 4.07 7.05 -0.69
N THR A 102 4.91 7.65 0.16
CA THR A 102 6.34 7.30 0.17
C THR A 102 6.64 6.14 1.13
N PRO A 103 7.80 5.47 1.00
CA PRO A 103 8.26 4.49 1.98
C PRO A 103 8.37 5.09 3.40
N GLU A 104 8.76 6.36 3.51
CA GLU A 104 8.85 7.09 4.77
C GLU A 104 7.46 7.36 5.37
N ASP A 105 6.45 7.60 4.53
CA ASP A 105 5.06 7.68 4.99
C ASP A 105 4.58 6.33 5.53
N PHE A 106 4.95 5.22 4.88
CA PHE A 106 4.66 3.89 5.39
C PHE A 106 5.34 3.68 6.74
N ASP A 107 6.63 4.03 6.87
CA ASP A 107 7.35 3.85 8.12
C ASP A 107 6.76 4.70 9.25
N ARG A 108 6.39 5.95 8.95
CA ARG A 108 5.75 6.87 9.90
C ARG A 108 4.37 6.41 10.34
N GLN A 109 3.53 5.92 9.43
CA GLN A 109 2.11 5.61 9.72
C GLN A 109 1.87 4.15 10.13
N VAL A 110 2.71 3.25 9.63
CA VAL A 110 2.56 1.79 9.77
C VAL A 110 3.68 1.24 10.65
N ALA A 111 4.93 1.27 10.19
CA ALA A 111 6.03 0.59 10.88
C ALA A 111 6.25 1.10 12.31
N SER A 112 6.11 2.41 12.52
CA SER A 112 6.24 3.06 13.84
C SER A 112 5.31 2.48 14.90
N ARG A 113 4.15 1.93 14.51
CA ARG A 113 3.19 1.31 15.43
C ARG A 113 3.72 0.03 16.08
N PHE A 114 4.66 -0.64 15.42
CA PHE A 114 5.30 -1.88 15.87
C PHE A 114 6.62 -1.62 16.60
N GLY A 115 7.17 -0.40 16.51
CA GLY A 115 8.48 -0.07 17.07
C GLY A 115 9.57 -1.04 16.61
N ARG A 116 10.37 -1.55 17.56
CA ARG A 116 11.43 -2.53 17.30
C ARG A 116 10.94 -3.88 16.76
N HIS A 117 9.64 -4.18 16.89
CA HIS A 117 9.05 -5.46 16.49
C HIS A 117 8.57 -5.48 15.03
N PHE A 118 8.71 -4.37 14.30
CA PHE A 118 8.31 -4.30 12.89
C PHE A 118 8.95 -5.40 12.04
N GLY A 119 10.24 -5.70 12.25
CA GLY A 119 10.94 -6.74 11.51
C GLY A 119 10.29 -8.13 11.65
N LYS A 120 9.80 -8.46 12.85
CA LYS A 120 9.09 -9.72 13.09
C LYS A 120 7.73 -9.76 12.38
N ALA A 121 6.97 -8.68 12.48
CA ALA A 121 5.67 -8.56 11.79
C ALA A 121 5.83 -8.61 10.26
N TRP A 122 6.87 -7.97 9.71
CA TRP A 122 7.19 -8.03 8.29
C TRP A 122 7.54 -9.46 7.83
N GLN A 123 8.42 -10.15 8.56
CA GLN A 123 8.79 -11.54 8.24
C GLN A 123 7.58 -12.46 8.27
N GLU A 124 6.72 -12.32 9.27
CA GLU A 124 5.48 -13.08 9.36
C GLU A 124 4.56 -12.81 8.17
N ALA A 125 4.37 -11.54 7.79
CA ALA A 125 3.54 -11.17 6.64
C ALA A 125 4.07 -11.73 5.32
N VAL A 126 5.38 -11.69 5.11
CA VAL A 126 6.03 -12.31 3.94
C VAL A 126 5.81 -13.82 3.93
N LYS A 127 6.02 -14.50 5.07
CA LYS A 127 5.75 -15.94 5.21
C LYS A 127 4.30 -16.29 4.89
N ILE A 128 3.35 -15.50 5.40
CA ILE A 128 1.93 -15.67 5.09
C ILE A 128 1.71 -15.59 3.59
N CYS A 129 2.25 -14.58 2.90
CA CYS A 129 2.06 -14.42 1.46
C CYS A 129 2.72 -15.54 0.64
N GLN A 130 3.91 -16.00 1.04
CA GLN A 130 4.64 -17.08 0.35
C GLN A 130 3.92 -18.44 0.40
N ASN A 131 3.03 -18.64 1.37
CA ASN A 131 2.23 -19.87 1.47
C ASN A 131 1.04 -19.91 0.49
N TYR A 132 0.83 -18.88 -0.32
CA TYR A 132 -0.25 -18.83 -1.31
C TYR A 132 0.30 -18.83 -2.73
N ASP A 133 -0.45 -19.45 -3.63
CA ASP A 133 -0.14 -19.43 -5.06
C ASP A 133 -0.12 -18.01 -5.62
N LYS A 134 0.72 -17.82 -6.64
CA LYS A 134 0.83 -16.54 -7.35
C LYS A 134 -0.53 -16.04 -7.85
N GLY A 135 -1.43 -16.93 -8.27
CA GLY A 135 -2.79 -16.56 -8.69
C GLY A 135 -3.64 -15.91 -7.59
N VAL A 136 -3.54 -16.41 -6.36
CA VAL A 136 -4.20 -15.80 -5.19
C VAL A 136 -3.63 -14.42 -4.90
N LEU A 137 -2.30 -14.28 -4.98
CA LEU A 137 -1.64 -13.00 -4.79
C LEU A 137 -1.90 -12.01 -5.93
N LEU A 138 -2.14 -12.46 -7.17
CA LEU A 138 -2.46 -11.56 -8.28
C LEU A 138 -3.92 -11.09 -8.23
N SER A 139 -4.83 -11.84 -7.61
CA SER A 139 -6.22 -11.41 -7.51
C SER A 139 -6.51 -10.60 -6.24
N GLN A 140 -7.01 -9.38 -6.42
CA GLN A 140 -7.49 -8.47 -5.40
C GLN A 140 -8.52 -9.14 -4.50
N ARG A 141 -9.50 -9.80 -5.11
CA ARG A 141 -10.60 -10.47 -4.40
C ARG A 141 -10.08 -11.64 -3.57
N TYR A 142 -9.29 -12.53 -4.18
CA TYR A 142 -8.78 -13.69 -3.46
C TYR A 142 -7.79 -13.28 -2.37
N PHE A 143 -6.90 -12.33 -2.63
CA PHE A 143 -6.03 -11.79 -1.60
C PHE A 143 -6.82 -11.23 -0.41
N TYR A 144 -7.87 -10.43 -0.68
CA TYR A 144 -8.70 -9.89 0.38
C TYR A 144 -9.41 -10.98 1.19
N GLU A 145 -10.10 -11.91 0.52
CA GLU A 145 -10.95 -12.92 1.17
C GLU A 145 -10.16 -14.05 1.84
N THR A 146 -9.03 -14.45 1.27
CA THR A 146 -8.27 -15.63 1.74
C THR A 146 -7.02 -15.25 2.51
N VAL A 147 -6.38 -14.12 2.18
CA VAL A 147 -5.12 -13.71 2.82
C VAL A 147 -5.37 -12.73 3.96
N TYR A 148 -6.11 -11.66 3.72
CA TYR A 148 -6.29 -10.59 4.70
C TYR A 148 -7.44 -10.85 5.68
N LYS A 149 -8.67 -11.03 5.16
CA LYS A 149 -9.90 -11.06 5.95
C LYS A 149 -9.92 -12.10 7.07
N PRO A 150 -9.43 -13.35 6.89
CA PRO A 150 -9.52 -14.37 7.93
C PRO A 150 -8.65 -14.09 9.17
N ARG A 151 -7.60 -13.27 9.01
CA ARG A 151 -6.56 -13.07 10.04
C ARG A 151 -6.34 -11.62 10.43
N ARG A 152 -7.08 -10.67 9.85
CA ARG A 152 -6.89 -9.23 10.11
C ARG A 152 -7.02 -8.85 11.58
N ASP A 153 -7.89 -9.53 12.31
CA ASP A 153 -8.18 -9.28 13.72
C ASP A 153 -7.18 -10.00 14.64
N GLU A 154 -6.89 -11.26 14.31
CA GLU A 154 -5.86 -12.05 14.98
C GLU A 154 -4.48 -11.39 14.89
N LEU A 155 -4.05 -10.99 13.68
CA LEU A 155 -2.77 -10.32 13.47
C LEU A 155 -2.73 -8.95 14.15
N ALA A 156 -3.83 -8.19 14.14
CA ALA A 156 -3.88 -6.90 14.84
C ALA A 156 -3.66 -7.09 16.34
N LYS A 157 -4.31 -8.09 16.95
CA LYS A 157 -4.11 -8.44 18.36
C LYS A 157 -2.68 -8.91 18.61
N LYS A 158 -2.26 -9.97 17.90
CA LYS A 158 -0.94 -10.59 18.03
C LYS A 158 0.19 -9.58 17.90
N TRP A 159 0.14 -8.71 16.89
CA TRP A 159 1.19 -7.72 16.66
C TRP A 159 1.15 -6.54 17.63
N SER A 160 0.01 -6.29 18.29
CA SER A 160 -0.06 -5.32 19.39
C SER A 160 0.61 -5.83 20.67
N GLU A 161 0.74 -7.15 20.81
CA GLU A 161 1.30 -7.83 21.98
C GLU A 161 2.79 -8.20 21.81
N LEU A 162 3.40 -7.86 20.67
CA LEU A 162 4.78 -8.22 20.31
C LEU A 162 5.87 -7.49 21.10
#